data_AF-A0A9D5DWP7-F1
#
_entry.id   AF-A0A9D5DWP7-F1
#
_cell.length_a   1.000
_cell.length_b   1.000
_cell.length_c   1.000
_cell.angle_alpha   90.00
_cell.angle_beta   90.00
_cell.angle_gamma   90.00
#
_symmetry.space_group_name_H-M   'P 1'
#
loop_
_entity.id
_entity.type
_entity.pdbx_description
1 polymer ?
#
loop_
_entity_poly.entity_id
_entity_poly.type
_entity_poly.pdbx_seq_one_letter_code
_entity_poly.pdbx_strand_id
1 'polypeptide(L)'
;MQENSNNPSQPSLLPNFIIVAPSYNDLSGGVIVLHKLCDLINELGHSAKIWPHHHAPLIKSLRGNGAGYTFQQTFNNLSRFVRGKGKSNFKLSPDKHKKTALAGVQDLRDNTIVIYSEVIYGNPLDAKNIVRWWLYKRKFPPQKRQVKANEINFHWHESYLDELIISEGTSLFTITSVMTDKYKQSNFGVRRGYCHIIRKGRSRVLDQHPKDSILIDGLTHEETARVFNGVEYCVSYDSRTMLTRFAALCGCKVMIVPEEGVTLEAWEPDERLRYGLAYGQENIAWAENTKHLILGELQKIQDRNIEMTKEFLDKCLSNFPTS
;
A
#
# COMPACT_ATOMS: atom_id res chain seq x y z
N MET A 1 7.54 -12.61 -59.76
CA MET A 1 8.09 -12.99 -58.45
C MET A 1 8.58 -11.72 -57.79
N GLN A 2 7.76 -11.12 -56.92
CA GLN A 2 8.16 -10.00 -56.06
C GLN A 2 8.36 -10.60 -54.68
N GLU A 3 9.61 -10.68 -54.23
CA GLU A 3 9.94 -11.06 -52.87
C GLU A 3 9.55 -9.92 -51.93
N ASN A 4 8.50 -10.16 -51.14
CA ASN A 4 8.18 -9.35 -49.97
C ASN A 4 9.30 -9.52 -48.96
N SER A 5 10.08 -8.45 -48.78
CA SER A 5 11.02 -8.32 -47.67
C SER A 5 10.22 -8.24 -46.36
N ASN A 6 10.23 -9.35 -45.62
CA ASN A 6 9.81 -9.37 -44.23
C ASN A 6 10.77 -8.49 -43.42
N ASN A 7 10.29 -7.31 -43.07
CA ASN A 7 10.95 -6.46 -42.08
C ASN A 7 10.90 -7.20 -40.73
N PRO A 8 12.03 -7.49 -40.06
CA PRO A 8 12.00 -8.15 -38.76
C PRO A 8 11.22 -7.26 -37.79
N SER A 9 10.11 -7.79 -37.27
CA SER A 9 9.35 -7.17 -36.19
C SER A 9 10.32 -6.84 -35.07
N GLN A 10 10.48 -5.54 -34.80
CA GLN A 10 11.17 -5.05 -33.60
C GLN A 10 10.61 -5.84 -32.40
N PRO A 11 11.44 -6.42 -31.52
CA PRO A 11 10.93 -7.08 -30.34
C PRO A 11 10.08 -6.07 -29.57
N SER A 12 8.79 -6.40 -29.37
CA SER A 12 7.88 -5.51 -28.69
C SER A 12 8.45 -5.21 -27.32
N LEU A 13 8.81 -3.95 -27.11
CA LEU A 13 9.59 -3.55 -25.96
C LEU A 13 8.69 -3.73 -24.73
N LEU A 14 9.09 -4.58 -23.78
CA LEU A 14 8.29 -4.85 -22.59
C LEU A 14 7.85 -3.53 -21.93
N PRO A 15 6.59 -3.45 -21.45
CA PRO A 15 6.10 -2.25 -20.82
C PRO A 15 6.91 -1.97 -19.54
N ASN A 16 7.10 -0.69 -19.24
CA ASN A 16 7.60 -0.27 -17.94
C ASN A 16 6.43 0.11 -17.04
N PHE A 17 6.66 0.02 -15.74
CA PHE A 17 5.70 0.33 -14.69
C PHE A 17 6.10 1.64 -14.00
N ILE A 18 5.12 2.51 -13.81
CA ILE A 18 5.28 3.72 -13.00
C ILE A 18 4.28 3.67 -11.86
N ILE A 19 4.77 3.68 -10.63
CA ILE A 19 3.93 3.70 -9.44
C ILE A 19 3.90 5.12 -8.90
N VAL A 20 2.72 5.72 -8.86
CA VAL A 20 2.55 7.08 -8.32
C VAL A 20 2.39 7.00 -6.81
N ALA A 21 3.40 7.48 -6.09
CA ALA A 21 3.50 7.28 -4.64
C ALA A 21 3.89 8.56 -3.88
N PRO A 22 3.50 8.67 -2.60
CA PRO A 22 4.14 9.57 -1.63
C PRO A 22 5.61 9.26 -1.39
N SER A 23 6.31 10.25 -0.83
CA SER A 23 7.64 10.05 -0.28
C SER A 23 7.58 8.94 0.75
N TYR A 24 8.59 8.08 0.78
CA TYR A 24 8.64 6.96 1.69
C TYR A 24 8.46 7.42 3.13
N ASN A 25 7.55 6.73 3.82
CA ASN A 25 7.20 6.90 5.22
C ASN A 25 6.80 5.52 5.74
N ASP A 26 7.62 4.98 6.63
CA ASP A 26 7.45 3.66 7.25
C ASP A 26 6.25 3.60 8.21
N LEU A 27 5.73 4.74 8.68
CA LEU A 27 4.50 4.77 9.49
C LEU A 27 3.21 4.57 8.67
N SER A 28 3.32 4.52 7.34
CA SER A 28 2.19 4.33 6.42
C SER A 28 2.31 3.03 5.65
N GLY A 29 1.49 2.03 6.04
CA GLY A 29 1.43 0.74 5.36
C GLY A 29 1.16 0.85 3.87
N GLY A 30 0.28 1.76 3.44
CA GLY A 30 0.01 2.03 2.02
C GLY A 30 1.24 2.54 1.27
N VAL A 31 2.06 3.41 1.89
CA VAL A 31 3.30 3.90 1.28
C VAL A 31 4.34 2.79 1.22
N ILE A 32 4.47 1.99 2.28
CA ILE A 32 5.39 0.84 2.29
C ILE A 32 5.07 -0.12 1.13
N VAL A 33 3.81 -0.51 0.97
CA VAL A 33 3.45 -1.49 -0.09
C VAL A 33 3.59 -0.90 -1.50
N LEU A 34 3.34 0.40 -1.70
CA LEU A 34 3.57 1.04 -3.00
C LEU A 34 5.05 1.01 -3.40
N HIS A 35 5.96 1.30 -2.47
CA HIS A 35 7.39 1.22 -2.75
C HIS A 35 7.85 -0.23 -2.88
N LYS A 36 7.36 -1.14 -2.03
CA LYS A 36 7.65 -2.58 -2.11
C LYS A 36 7.20 -3.20 -3.43
N LEU A 37 6.07 -2.78 -3.99
CA LEU A 37 5.62 -3.21 -5.31
C LEU A 37 6.63 -2.85 -6.39
N CYS A 38 7.18 -1.63 -6.34
CA CYS A 38 8.22 -1.20 -7.28
C CYS A 38 9.45 -2.12 -7.21
N ASP A 39 9.84 -2.51 -6.01
CA ASP A 39 10.99 -3.38 -5.79
C ASP A 39 10.72 -4.80 -6.28
N LEU A 40 9.56 -5.37 -5.96
CA LEU A 40 9.16 -6.72 -6.40
C LEU A 40 9.07 -6.81 -7.94
N ILE A 41 8.53 -5.80 -8.61
CA ILE A 41 8.48 -5.77 -10.08
C ILE A 41 9.91 -5.73 -10.67
N ASN A 42 10.81 -4.93 -10.08
CA ASN A 42 12.22 -4.86 -10.49
C ASN A 42 13.02 -6.13 -10.17
N GLU A 43 12.66 -6.84 -9.10
CA GLU A 43 13.23 -8.13 -8.71
C GLU A 43 12.85 -9.21 -9.72
N LEU A 44 11.61 -9.19 -10.20
CA LEU A 44 11.09 -10.09 -11.24
C LEU A 44 11.57 -9.76 -12.66
N GLY A 45 12.48 -8.79 -12.82
CA GLY A 45 13.13 -8.49 -14.10
C GLY A 45 12.40 -7.48 -15.00
N HIS A 46 11.28 -6.91 -14.54
CA HIS A 46 10.60 -5.81 -15.23
C HIS A 46 11.21 -4.45 -14.86
N SER A 47 10.89 -3.41 -15.63
CA SER A 47 11.30 -2.04 -15.31
C SER A 47 10.21 -1.33 -14.53
N ALA A 48 10.45 -1.00 -13.26
CA ALA A 48 9.54 -0.21 -12.42
C ALA A 48 10.23 1.00 -11.79
N LYS A 49 9.52 2.13 -11.75
CA LYS A 49 9.99 3.38 -11.14
C LYS A 49 8.88 4.07 -10.34
N ILE A 50 9.28 4.91 -9.40
CA ILE A 50 8.36 5.71 -8.58
C ILE A 50 8.19 7.10 -9.18
N TRP A 51 6.95 7.54 -9.37
CA TRP A 51 6.62 8.93 -9.68
C TRP A 51 6.15 9.65 -8.42
N PRO A 52 6.79 10.75 -7.98
CA PRO A 52 6.33 11.52 -6.83
C PRO A 52 4.94 12.12 -7.05
N HIS A 53 3.94 11.74 -6.23
CA HIS A 53 2.54 12.15 -6.48
C HIS A 53 2.33 13.68 -6.53
N HIS A 54 3.10 14.46 -5.77
CA HIS A 54 3.03 15.92 -5.77
C HIS A 54 3.47 16.55 -7.10
N HIS A 55 4.14 15.79 -7.97
CA HIS A 55 4.51 16.21 -9.32
C HIS A 55 3.47 15.82 -10.39
N ALA A 56 2.50 14.98 -10.07
CA ALA A 56 1.53 14.48 -11.05
C ALA A 56 0.65 15.58 -11.69
N PRO A 57 0.26 16.68 -11.02
CA PRO A 57 -0.51 17.77 -11.64
C PRO A 57 0.22 18.56 -12.73
N LEU A 58 1.57 18.49 -12.81
CA LEU A 58 2.37 19.30 -13.74
C LEU A 58 2.26 18.89 -15.21
N ILE A 59 1.88 17.63 -15.50
CA ILE A 59 1.85 17.11 -16.88
C ILE A 59 0.70 17.71 -17.69
N LYS A 60 -0.46 17.97 -17.08
CA LYS A 60 -1.60 18.60 -17.77
C LYS A 60 -1.27 19.98 -18.34
N SER A 61 -0.38 20.71 -17.67
CA SER A 61 0.12 22.00 -18.14
C SER A 61 1.12 21.88 -19.29
N LEU A 62 1.85 20.78 -19.41
CA LEU A 62 2.89 20.57 -20.41
C LEU A 62 2.34 19.97 -21.72
N ARG A 63 1.25 19.20 -21.66
CA ARG A 63 0.57 18.62 -22.83
C ARG A 63 -0.55 19.50 -23.43
N GLY A 64 -0.66 20.77 -23.02
CA GLY A 64 -1.46 21.78 -23.72
C GLY A 64 -2.98 21.76 -23.51
N ASN A 65 -3.54 20.86 -22.69
CA ASN A 65 -5.01 20.72 -22.55
C ASN A 65 -5.59 21.25 -21.22
N GLY A 66 -4.92 22.22 -20.58
CA GLY A 66 -5.38 22.84 -19.34
C GLY A 66 -5.91 24.25 -19.57
N ALA A 67 -7.20 24.41 -19.85
CA ALA A 67 -7.88 25.69 -19.62
C ALA A 67 -7.85 25.99 -18.10
N GLY A 68 -7.01 26.93 -17.68
CA GLY A 68 -7.06 27.47 -16.31
C GLY A 68 -5.76 27.60 -15.52
N TYR A 69 -4.57 27.51 -16.12
CA TYR A 69 -3.32 27.83 -15.41
C TYR A 69 -2.54 28.95 -16.11
N THR A 70 -2.27 30.03 -15.38
CA THR A 70 -1.55 31.21 -15.87
C THR A 70 -0.11 30.84 -16.26
N PHE A 71 0.25 31.13 -17.50
CA PHE A 71 1.52 30.85 -18.18
C PHE A 71 2.79 31.16 -17.34
N GLN A 72 2.69 32.10 -16.40
CA GLN A 72 3.77 32.53 -15.50
C GLN A 72 4.09 31.53 -14.38
N GLN A 73 3.14 30.70 -13.94
CA GLN A 73 3.39 29.64 -12.93
C GLN A 73 4.08 28.41 -13.56
N THR A 74 3.78 28.14 -14.83
CA THR A 74 4.35 27.02 -15.60
C THR A 74 5.85 27.17 -15.84
N PHE A 75 6.31 28.38 -16.18
CA PHE A 75 7.72 28.64 -16.50
C PHE A 75 8.64 28.59 -15.26
N ASN A 76 8.14 29.03 -14.10
CA ASN A 76 8.89 28.99 -12.84
C ASN A 76 9.01 27.58 -12.24
N ASN A 77 8.04 26.70 -12.50
CA ASN A 77 8.12 25.29 -12.07
C ASN A 77 8.95 24.44 -13.04
N LEU A 78 8.85 24.68 -14.35
CA LEU A 78 9.65 24.00 -15.37
C LEU A 78 11.13 24.35 -15.27
N SER A 79 11.48 25.62 -15.05
CA SER A 79 12.87 26.02 -14.82
C SER A 79 13.48 25.42 -13.55
N ARG A 80 12.68 25.19 -12.49
CA ARG A 80 13.11 24.45 -11.29
C ARG A 80 13.29 22.94 -11.54
N PHE A 81 12.47 22.36 -12.40
CA PHE A 81 12.54 20.96 -12.82
C PHE A 81 13.76 20.69 -13.73
N VAL A 82 14.01 21.58 -14.70
CA VAL A 82 15.11 21.46 -15.67
C VAL A 82 16.47 21.86 -15.07
N ARG A 83 16.53 22.82 -14.13
CA ARG A 83 17.80 23.27 -13.52
C ARG A 83 18.29 22.44 -12.33
N GLY A 84 17.69 21.29 -12.00
CA GLY A 84 18.22 20.40 -10.93
C GLY A 84 18.47 21.07 -9.57
N LYS A 85 17.91 22.26 -9.32
CA LYS A 85 18.18 23.13 -8.16
C LYS A 85 17.01 23.20 -7.17
N GLY A 86 16.19 22.16 -7.16
CA GLY A 86 15.32 21.84 -6.04
C GLY A 86 15.39 20.33 -5.86
N LYS A 87 16.37 19.82 -5.10
CA LYS A 87 16.36 18.44 -4.65
C LYS A 87 15.03 18.26 -3.91
N SER A 88 14.04 17.64 -4.55
CA SER A 88 12.84 17.21 -3.82
C SER A 88 13.36 16.30 -2.72
N ASN A 89 13.04 16.58 -1.45
CA ASN A 89 13.38 15.71 -0.30
C ASN A 89 12.58 14.38 -0.33
N PHE A 90 12.24 13.90 -1.53
CA PHE A 90 11.52 12.67 -1.76
C PHE A 90 12.43 11.50 -1.39
N LYS A 91 11.98 10.71 -0.43
CA LYS A 91 12.67 9.52 0.04
C LYS A 91 12.11 8.32 -0.70
N LEU A 92 13.00 7.47 -1.20
CA LEU A 92 12.65 6.11 -1.63
C LEU A 92 12.77 5.17 -0.42
N SER A 93 12.16 3.99 -0.52
CA SER A 93 12.37 2.95 0.48
C SER A 93 13.86 2.73 0.71
N PRO A 94 14.33 2.62 1.96
CA PRO A 94 15.72 2.32 2.26
C PRO A 94 16.09 0.85 1.95
N ASP A 95 15.14 0.04 1.45
CA ASP A 95 15.33 -1.38 1.21
C ASP A 95 16.55 -1.68 0.33
N LYS A 96 17.21 -2.80 0.64
CA LYS A 96 18.55 -3.17 0.16
C LYS A 96 18.63 -3.40 -1.36
N HIS A 97 17.50 -3.55 -2.03
CA HIS A 97 17.42 -3.73 -3.48
C HIS A 97 17.46 -2.36 -4.15
N LYS A 98 18.67 -1.82 -4.36
CA LYS A 98 19.02 -0.51 -4.96
C LYS A 98 18.48 -0.25 -6.39
N LYS A 99 17.39 -0.89 -6.80
CA LYS A 99 16.78 -0.79 -8.14
C LYS A 99 15.65 0.23 -8.20
N THR A 100 15.05 0.63 -7.08
CA THR A 100 14.02 1.68 -7.08
C THR A 100 14.63 2.99 -7.57
N ALA A 101 14.08 3.54 -8.64
CA ALA A 101 14.49 4.83 -9.19
C ALA A 101 13.28 5.75 -9.35
N LEU A 102 13.55 7.05 -9.42
CA LEU A 102 12.53 8.04 -9.76
C LEU A 102 12.24 8.02 -11.25
N ALA A 103 10.97 8.03 -11.61
CA ALA A 103 10.50 8.22 -12.97
C ALA A 103 10.57 9.71 -13.35
N GLY A 104 10.91 9.98 -14.60
CA GLY A 104 10.75 11.29 -15.24
C GLY A 104 9.80 11.24 -16.42
N VAL A 105 9.52 12.38 -17.03
CA VAL A 105 8.59 12.49 -18.19
C VAL A 105 8.99 11.55 -19.34
N GLN A 106 10.29 11.33 -19.53
CA GLN A 106 10.83 10.41 -20.53
C GLN A 106 10.43 8.94 -20.31
N ASP A 107 10.05 8.57 -19.09
CA ASP A 107 9.62 7.21 -18.76
C ASP A 107 8.14 6.98 -19.09
N LEU A 108 7.35 8.04 -19.36
CA LEU A 108 5.94 7.96 -19.74
C LEU A 108 5.79 7.75 -21.25
N ARG A 109 5.85 6.48 -21.64
CA ARG A 109 5.70 6.00 -23.01
C ARG A 109 4.27 5.48 -23.24
N ASP A 110 3.95 5.19 -24.49
CA ASP A 110 2.61 4.71 -24.87
C ASP A 110 2.27 3.33 -24.27
N ASN A 111 3.28 2.47 -24.08
CA ASN A 111 3.13 1.16 -23.46
C ASN A 111 3.33 1.19 -21.93
N THR A 112 3.56 2.35 -21.32
CA THR A 112 3.78 2.45 -19.87
C THR A 112 2.51 2.15 -19.10
N ILE A 113 2.61 1.26 -18.10
CA ILE A 113 1.53 0.92 -17.19
C ILE A 113 1.69 1.77 -15.93
N VAL A 114 0.70 2.63 -15.66
CA VAL A 114 0.74 3.55 -14.52
C VAL A 114 -0.19 3.07 -13.42
N ILE A 115 0.38 2.91 -12.21
CA ILE A 115 -0.29 2.40 -11.02
C ILE A 115 -0.66 3.58 -10.10
N TYR A 116 -1.94 3.71 -9.80
CA TYR A 116 -2.49 4.71 -8.89
C TYR A 116 -3.16 4.04 -7.69
N SER A 117 -2.85 4.52 -6.48
CA SER A 117 -3.63 4.18 -5.28
C SER A 117 -4.92 5.00 -5.19
N GLU A 118 -5.81 4.63 -4.27
CA GLU A 118 -7.10 5.28 -4.04
C GLU A 118 -7.00 6.77 -3.67
N VAL A 119 -5.85 7.21 -3.14
CA VAL A 119 -5.60 8.61 -2.80
C VAL A 119 -5.30 9.48 -4.02
N ILE A 120 -5.03 8.88 -5.19
CA ILE A 120 -4.75 9.60 -6.43
C ILE A 120 -6.02 9.69 -7.29
N TYR A 121 -6.46 10.93 -7.46
CA TYR A 121 -7.65 11.25 -8.24
C TYR A 121 -7.39 11.20 -9.75
N GLY A 122 -8.26 10.50 -10.48
CA GLY A 122 -8.24 10.44 -11.95
C GLY A 122 -6.97 9.79 -12.54
N ASN A 123 -6.53 10.32 -13.68
CA ASN A 123 -5.31 9.93 -14.39
C ASN A 123 -4.41 11.17 -14.57
N PRO A 124 -3.70 11.62 -13.51
CA PRO A 124 -2.94 12.87 -13.57
C PRO A 124 -1.74 12.83 -14.52
N LEU A 125 -1.18 11.65 -14.81
CA LEU A 125 -0.08 11.49 -15.76
C LEU A 125 -0.54 11.31 -17.22
N ASP A 126 -1.86 11.31 -17.46
CA ASP A 126 -2.44 11.15 -18.80
C ASP A 126 -1.89 9.90 -19.53
N ALA A 127 -1.80 8.80 -18.77
CA ALA A 127 -1.32 7.51 -19.25
C ALA A 127 -2.41 6.73 -19.99
N LYS A 128 -2.02 5.91 -20.97
CA LYS A 128 -2.95 5.04 -21.72
C LYS A 128 -3.36 3.81 -20.92
N ASN A 129 -2.42 3.17 -20.22
CA ASN A 129 -2.63 1.93 -19.50
C ASN A 129 -2.62 2.20 -17.99
N ILE A 130 -3.77 1.97 -17.33
CA ILE A 130 -3.97 2.37 -15.95
C ILE A 130 -4.27 1.15 -15.08
N VAL A 131 -3.53 1.04 -13.99
CA VAL A 131 -3.86 0.15 -12.87
C VAL A 131 -4.33 1.01 -11.71
N ARG A 132 -5.50 0.69 -11.16
CA ARG A 132 -5.97 1.29 -9.91
C ARG A 132 -5.92 0.26 -8.80
N TRP A 133 -5.21 0.59 -7.73
CA TRP A 133 -5.01 -0.30 -6.60
C TRP A 133 -5.62 0.28 -5.32
N TRP A 134 -6.71 -0.34 -4.87
CA TRP A 134 -7.46 0.08 -3.70
C TRP A 134 -6.81 -0.47 -2.43
N LEU A 135 -5.98 0.35 -1.78
CA LEU A 135 -5.26 -0.02 -0.55
C LEU A 135 -6.11 0.18 0.72
N TYR A 136 -7.19 0.96 0.62
CA TYR A 136 -8.14 1.19 1.68
C TYR A 136 -9.51 1.63 1.16
N LYS A 137 -10.51 1.69 2.06
CA LYS A 137 -11.85 2.21 1.78
C LYS A 137 -11.76 3.60 1.12
N ARG A 138 -12.55 3.79 0.07
CA ARG A 138 -12.61 5.03 -0.70
C ARG A 138 -13.05 6.19 0.21
N LYS A 139 -12.33 7.31 0.14
CA LYS A 139 -12.64 8.54 0.90
C LYS A 139 -13.45 9.58 0.14
N PHE A 140 -13.53 9.44 -1.18
CA PHE A 140 -14.20 10.41 -2.05
C PHE A 140 -15.48 9.82 -2.62
N PRO A 141 -16.57 10.61 -2.72
CA PRO A 141 -17.79 10.13 -3.33
C PRO A 141 -17.52 9.66 -4.76
N PRO A 142 -18.37 8.75 -5.30
CA PRO A 142 -18.35 8.38 -6.70
C PRO A 142 -18.70 9.61 -7.54
N GLN A 143 -17.72 10.46 -7.80
CA GLN A 143 -17.81 11.36 -8.94
C GLN A 143 -17.89 10.45 -10.15
N LYS A 144 -18.71 10.82 -11.14
CA LYS A 144 -18.90 10.08 -12.40
C LYS A 144 -17.55 9.85 -13.10
N ARG A 145 -16.78 8.88 -12.60
CA ARG A 145 -15.64 8.30 -13.29
C ARG A 145 -16.28 7.56 -14.44
N GLN A 146 -16.13 8.11 -15.63
CA GLN A 146 -16.17 7.27 -16.79
C GLN A 146 -14.97 6.34 -16.64
N VAL A 147 -15.24 5.09 -16.27
CA VAL A 147 -14.26 4.00 -16.41
C VAL A 147 -13.76 4.10 -17.85
N LYS A 148 -12.49 4.48 -18.01
CA LYS A 148 -11.89 4.57 -19.35
C LYS A 148 -11.60 3.15 -19.81
N ALA A 149 -11.73 2.89 -21.11
CA ALA A 149 -11.60 1.56 -21.71
C ALA A 149 -10.29 0.81 -21.37
N ASN A 150 -9.25 1.50 -20.88
CA ASN A 150 -7.94 0.92 -20.56
C ASN A 150 -7.56 1.11 -19.07
N GLU A 151 -8.47 0.75 -18.16
CA GLU A 151 -8.20 0.73 -16.72
C GLU A 151 -8.57 -0.63 -16.11
N ILE A 152 -7.66 -1.21 -15.32
CA ILE A 152 -7.92 -2.42 -14.52
C ILE A 152 -7.82 -2.12 -13.04
N ASN A 153 -8.69 -2.75 -12.25
CA ASN A 153 -8.79 -2.53 -10.81
C ASN A 153 -8.24 -3.72 -10.01
N PHE A 154 -7.54 -3.42 -8.94
CA PHE A 154 -7.13 -4.36 -7.90
C PHE A 154 -7.47 -3.84 -6.52
N HIS A 155 -7.66 -4.72 -5.56
CA HIS A 155 -7.90 -4.34 -4.17
C HIS A 155 -7.02 -5.15 -3.22
N TRP A 156 -6.66 -4.52 -2.10
CA TRP A 156 -5.78 -5.15 -1.11
C TRP A 156 -6.51 -6.13 -0.19
N HIS A 157 -7.80 -5.89 0.08
CA HIS A 157 -8.63 -6.73 0.94
C HIS A 157 -10.12 -6.54 0.62
N GLU A 158 -10.90 -7.62 0.71
CA GLU A 158 -12.32 -7.64 0.35
C GLU A 158 -13.15 -6.60 1.11
N SER A 159 -12.87 -6.40 2.40
CA SER A 159 -13.58 -5.42 3.24
C SER A 159 -13.36 -3.95 2.85
N TYR A 160 -12.53 -3.64 1.87
CA TYR A 160 -12.28 -2.28 1.38
C TYR A 160 -13.11 -1.93 0.16
N LEU A 161 -13.79 -2.92 -0.41
CA LEU A 161 -14.64 -2.76 -1.57
C LEU A 161 -15.97 -2.10 -1.19
N ASP A 162 -16.43 -1.19 -2.05
CA ASP A 162 -17.80 -0.71 -2.07
C ASP A 162 -18.50 -1.23 -3.33
N GLU A 163 -19.83 -1.13 -3.39
CA GLU A 163 -20.65 -1.64 -4.50
C GLU A 163 -20.18 -1.14 -5.87
N LEU A 164 -19.66 0.09 -5.94
CA LEU A 164 -19.15 0.62 -7.19
C LEU A 164 -17.88 -0.11 -7.62
N ILE A 165 -16.91 -0.28 -6.72
CA ILE A 165 -15.66 -0.97 -7.05
C ILE A 165 -15.94 -2.43 -7.46
N ILE A 166 -16.92 -3.07 -6.82
CA ILE A 166 -17.37 -4.42 -7.19
C ILE A 166 -17.95 -4.40 -8.61
N SER A 167 -18.81 -3.44 -8.93
CA SER A 167 -19.44 -3.33 -10.26
C SER A 167 -18.44 -3.06 -11.40
N GLU A 168 -17.29 -2.44 -11.09
CA GLU A 168 -16.22 -2.16 -12.06
C GLU A 168 -15.32 -3.37 -12.33
N GLY A 169 -15.49 -4.48 -11.60
CA GLY A 169 -14.67 -5.68 -11.71
C GLY A 169 -13.27 -5.48 -11.16
N THR A 170 -12.91 -6.23 -10.11
CA THR A 170 -11.62 -6.07 -9.43
C THR A 170 -10.99 -7.44 -9.13
N SER A 171 -9.67 -7.50 -9.06
CA SER A 171 -8.94 -8.69 -8.57
C SER A 171 -8.24 -8.40 -7.26
N LEU A 172 -8.21 -9.42 -6.39
CA LEU A 172 -7.40 -9.37 -5.19
C LEU A 172 -5.92 -9.25 -5.57
N PHE A 173 -5.24 -8.26 -5.00
CA PHE A 173 -3.79 -8.15 -5.05
C PHE A 173 -3.28 -7.59 -3.73
N THR A 174 -2.65 -8.47 -2.96
CA THR A 174 -2.18 -8.18 -1.60
C THR A 174 -0.69 -8.47 -1.54
N ILE A 175 0.07 -7.46 -1.12
CA ILE A 175 1.44 -7.65 -0.67
C ILE A 175 1.59 -7.09 0.73
N THR A 176 2.43 -7.74 1.53
CA THR A 176 2.63 -7.43 2.95
C THR A 176 4.11 -7.25 3.26
N SER A 177 4.43 -6.35 4.20
CA SER A 177 5.77 -6.24 4.79
C SER A 177 5.71 -6.59 6.27
N VAL A 178 6.35 -7.69 6.63
CA VAL A 178 6.48 -8.17 8.00
C VAL A 178 7.87 -7.80 8.51
N MET A 179 7.93 -6.89 9.47
CA MET A 179 9.19 -6.35 10.02
C MET A 179 9.65 -7.17 11.24
N THR A 180 9.88 -8.47 11.06
CA THR A 180 10.28 -9.39 12.14
C THR A 180 11.68 -9.09 12.70
N ASP A 181 12.49 -8.33 11.96
CA ASP A 181 13.77 -7.78 12.43
C ASP A 181 13.57 -6.81 13.60
N LYS A 182 12.50 -6.01 13.57
CA LYS A 182 12.13 -5.03 14.60
C LYS A 182 11.14 -5.58 15.63
N TYR A 183 10.13 -6.30 15.16
CA TYR A 183 9.03 -6.80 15.98
C TYR A 183 9.19 -8.27 16.30
N LYS A 184 9.78 -8.52 17.45
CA LYS A 184 9.92 -9.82 18.10
C LYS A 184 9.90 -9.64 19.61
N GLN A 185 9.47 -10.67 20.32
CA GLN A 185 9.53 -10.67 21.77
C GLN A 185 10.99 -10.75 22.22
N SER A 186 11.39 -9.76 23.00
CA SER A 186 12.71 -9.65 23.65
C SER A 186 12.59 -9.64 25.17
N ASN A 187 11.41 -9.31 25.71
CA ASN A 187 11.10 -9.38 27.13
C ASN A 187 10.17 -10.56 27.43
N PHE A 188 10.68 -11.54 28.18
CA PHE A 188 9.93 -12.71 28.65
C PHE A 188 9.60 -12.65 30.15
N GLY A 189 9.94 -11.55 30.81
CA GLY A 189 9.60 -11.30 32.21
C GLY A 189 8.15 -10.83 32.38
N VAL A 190 7.81 -10.52 33.63
CA VAL A 190 6.50 -9.94 33.97
C VAL A 190 6.40 -8.54 33.37
N ARG A 191 5.34 -8.31 32.59
CA ARG A 191 4.99 -7.00 32.03
C ARG A 191 3.69 -6.52 32.67
N ARG A 192 3.51 -5.20 32.69
CA ARG A 192 2.30 -4.55 33.22
C ARG A 192 1.94 -3.37 32.33
N GLY A 193 0.71 -2.88 32.47
CA GLY A 193 0.25 -1.69 31.77
C GLY A 193 -0.22 -1.97 30.34
N TYR A 194 -0.59 -0.88 29.66
CA TYR A 194 -1.33 -0.89 28.41
C TYR A 194 -0.67 0.05 27.40
N CYS A 195 -0.80 -0.29 26.12
CA CYS A 195 -0.68 0.66 25.03
C CYS A 195 -1.97 0.64 24.19
N HIS A 196 -2.18 1.68 23.38
CA HIS A 196 -3.34 1.75 22.50
C HIS A 196 -3.04 2.34 21.12
N ILE A 197 -3.82 1.92 20.11
CA ILE A 197 -3.71 2.32 18.71
C ILE A 197 -5.04 2.93 18.27
N ILE A 198 -5.02 4.15 17.70
CA ILE A 198 -6.24 4.84 17.25
C ILE A 198 -6.35 4.81 15.72
N ARG A 199 -5.41 5.43 15.01
CA ARG A 199 -5.30 5.51 13.54
C ARG A 199 -6.63 5.70 12.80
N LYS A 200 -7.15 4.64 12.18
CA LYS A 200 -8.40 4.67 11.40
C LYS A 200 -9.65 4.68 12.26
N GLY A 201 -9.52 4.38 13.56
CA GLY A 201 -10.57 4.39 14.56
C GLY A 201 -10.82 5.75 15.24
N ARG A 202 -10.39 6.88 14.66
CA ARG A 202 -10.58 8.22 15.26
C ARG A 202 -12.03 8.61 15.52
N SER A 203 -12.98 8.03 14.79
CA SER A 203 -14.41 8.27 14.96
C SER A 203 -15.06 7.33 15.97
N ARG A 204 -14.29 6.44 16.62
CA ARG A 204 -14.80 5.45 17.57
C ARG A 204 -14.81 6.01 18.98
N VAL A 205 -15.63 5.41 19.85
CA VAL A 205 -15.59 5.66 21.29
C VAL A 205 -14.30 5.06 21.86
N LEU A 206 -13.51 5.87 22.58
CA LEU A 206 -12.18 5.53 23.06
C LEU A 206 -12.17 5.23 24.57
N ASP A 207 -12.94 4.22 25.00
CA ASP A 207 -13.19 3.91 26.43
C ASP A 207 -12.65 2.55 26.91
N GLN A 208 -12.28 1.67 25.98
CA GLN A 208 -11.72 0.33 26.25
C GLN A 208 -10.22 0.30 26.67
N HIS A 209 -9.60 1.41 27.05
CA HIS A 209 -8.22 1.44 27.53
C HIS A 209 -8.05 2.32 28.79
N PRO A 210 -7.09 2.00 29.69
CA PRO A 210 -6.79 2.85 30.85
C PRO A 210 -6.18 4.21 30.47
N LYS A 211 -6.48 5.25 31.26
CA LYS A 211 -6.01 6.62 31.00
C LYS A 211 -4.49 6.77 30.93
N ASP A 212 -3.75 5.92 31.61
CA ASP A 212 -2.28 5.89 31.66
C ASP A 212 -1.65 5.04 30.53
N SER A 213 -2.46 4.50 29.61
CA SER A 213 -1.95 3.71 28.50
C SER A 213 -1.19 4.54 27.47
N ILE A 214 -0.16 3.93 26.87
CA ILE A 214 0.76 4.60 25.94
C ILE A 214 0.15 4.62 24.54
N LEU A 215 -0.04 5.82 23.97
CA LEU A 215 -0.47 5.98 22.58
C LEU A 215 0.65 5.58 21.62
N ILE A 216 0.35 4.64 20.70
CA ILE A 216 1.31 4.14 19.69
C ILE A 216 1.38 5.05 18.45
N ASP A 217 0.30 5.77 18.14
CA ASP A 217 0.23 6.58 16.94
C ASP A 217 1.35 7.64 16.88
N GLY A 218 2.15 7.60 15.82
CA GLY A 218 3.22 8.57 15.57
C GLY A 218 4.60 8.17 16.08
N LEU A 219 4.71 7.11 16.89
CA LEU A 219 5.99 6.54 17.30
C LEU A 219 6.73 5.91 16.12
N THR A 220 8.07 5.92 16.16
CA THR A 220 8.87 5.14 15.20
C THR A 220 8.66 3.64 15.39
N HIS A 221 9.10 2.81 14.43
CA HIS A 221 9.03 1.36 14.60
C HIS A 221 9.85 0.86 15.80
N GLU A 222 11.00 1.46 16.07
CA GLU A 222 11.89 1.13 17.20
C GLU A 222 11.26 1.53 18.54
N GLU A 223 10.65 2.71 18.61
CA GLU A 223 9.86 3.15 19.77
C GLU A 223 8.67 2.23 20.02
N THR A 224 7.91 1.94 18.96
CA THR A 224 6.75 1.06 19.02
C THR A 224 7.14 -0.35 19.50
N ALA A 225 8.20 -0.94 18.96
CA ALA A 225 8.69 -2.26 19.36
C ALA A 225 9.15 -2.28 20.83
N ARG A 226 9.78 -1.19 21.32
CA ARG A 226 10.12 -1.03 22.75
C ARG A 226 8.88 -1.00 23.61
N VAL A 227 7.86 -0.22 23.24
CA VAL A 227 6.59 -0.15 23.99
C VAL A 227 5.91 -1.52 24.05
N PHE A 228 5.76 -2.22 22.91
CA PHE A 228 5.14 -3.54 22.89
C PHE A 228 5.88 -4.58 23.74
N ASN A 229 7.22 -4.52 23.78
CA ASN A 229 8.01 -5.37 24.67
C ASN A 229 7.94 -4.96 26.15
N GLY A 230 7.49 -3.75 26.46
CA GLY A 230 7.37 -3.25 27.83
C GLY A 230 6.01 -3.51 28.48
N VAL A 231 4.92 -3.52 27.69
CA VAL A 231 3.55 -3.58 28.20
C VAL A 231 2.93 -4.97 28.10
N GLU A 232 1.92 -5.23 28.93
CA GLU A 232 1.17 -6.49 28.91
C GLU A 232 0.08 -6.48 27.84
N TYR A 233 -0.69 -5.39 27.74
CA TYR A 233 -1.85 -5.30 26.85
C TYR A 233 -1.66 -4.27 25.73
N CYS A 234 -2.24 -4.57 24.57
CA CYS A 234 -2.35 -3.63 23.44
C CYS A 234 -3.81 -3.55 22.99
N VAL A 235 -4.42 -2.37 23.10
CA VAL A 235 -5.82 -2.13 22.70
C VAL A 235 -5.86 -1.39 21.37
N SER A 236 -6.57 -1.91 20.36
CA SER A 236 -6.65 -1.29 19.05
C SER A 236 -8.06 -0.87 18.68
N TYR A 237 -8.22 0.43 18.41
CA TYR A 237 -9.42 1.00 17.78
C TYR A 237 -9.31 0.99 16.25
N ASP A 238 -8.11 0.80 15.70
CA ASP A 238 -7.92 0.42 14.32
C ASP A 238 -8.13 -1.09 14.18
N SER A 239 -9.30 -1.49 13.68
CA SER A 239 -9.72 -2.88 13.58
C SER A 239 -8.87 -3.73 12.62
N ARG A 240 -8.14 -3.10 11.70
CA ARG A 240 -7.32 -3.80 10.68
C ARG A 240 -6.00 -3.09 10.49
N THR A 241 -5.06 -3.31 11.41
CA THR A 241 -3.70 -2.77 11.33
C THR A 241 -2.67 -3.89 11.42
N MET A 242 -1.51 -3.71 10.80
CA MET A 242 -0.35 -4.58 11.02
C MET A 242 0.25 -4.39 12.41
N LEU A 243 0.01 -3.24 13.06
CA LEU A 243 0.53 -2.95 14.40
C LEU A 243 0.03 -3.92 15.47
N THR A 244 -1.20 -4.43 15.36
CA THR A 244 -1.74 -5.43 16.30
C THR A 244 -1.01 -6.77 16.16
N ARG A 245 -0.68 -7.17 14.93
CA ARG A 245 0.14 -8.35 14.66
C ARG A 245 1.56 -8.18 15.21
N PHE A 246 2.13 -7.00 15.05
CA PHE A 246 3.44 -6.67 15.66
C PHE A 246 3.41 -6.66 17.19
N ALA A 247 2.34 -6.16 17.81
CA ALA A 247 2.15 -6.23 19.26
C ALA A 247 2.07 -7.68 19.74
N ALA A 248 1.33 -8.54 19.03
CA ALA A 248 1.26 -9.98 19.33
C ALA A 248 2.62 -10.66 19.18
N LEU A 249 3.40 -10.35 18.13
CA LEU A 249 4.78 -10.86 17.95
C LEU A 249 5.74 -10.41 19.06
N CYS A 250 5.53 -9.23 19.64
CA CYS A 250 6.24 -8.75 20.83
C CYS A 250 5.67 -9.31 22.14
N GLY A 251 4.64 -10.15 22.05
CA GLY A 251 4.06 -10.90 23.15
C GLY A 251 2.89 -10.22 23.86
N CYS A 252 2.43 -9.05 23.44
CA CYS A 252 1.27 -8.40 24.07
C CYS A 252 0.03 -9.30 24.05
N LYS A 253 -0.86 -9.10 25.02
CA LYS A 253 -2.26 -9.52 24.96
C LYS A 253 -3.02 -8.48 24.13
N VAL A 254 -3.36 -8.85 22.89
CA VAL A 254 -3.93 -7.89 21.94
C VAL A 254 -5.44 -7.96 21.96
N MET A 255 -6.10 -6.82 22.18
CA MET A 255 -7.54 -6.65 22.09
C MET A 255 -7.87 -5.64 21.00
N ILE A 256 -8.59 -6.09 19.98
CA ILE A 256 -9.20 -5.26 18.96
C ILE A 256 -10.60 -4.92 19.45
N VAL A 257 -10.89 -3.62 19.55
CA VAL A 257 -12.22 -3.18 19.96
C VAL A 257 -13.20 -3.53 18.83
N PRO A 258 -14.31 -4.24 19.10
CA PRO A 258 -15.29 -4.63 18.08
C PRO A 258 -15.98 -3.43 17.41
N GLU A 259 -16.10 -3.49 16.09
CA GLU A 259 -16.94 -2.53 15.33
C GLU A 259 -18.42 -2.80 15.60
N GLU A 260 -19.21 -1.73 15.70
CA GLU A 260 -20.65 -1.84 15.96
C GLU A 260 -21.35 -2.65 14.86
N GLY A 261 -22.11 -3.67 15.26
CA GLY A 261 -22.83 -4.55 14.34
C GLY A 261 -21.96 -5.54 13.56
N VAL A 262 -20.65 -5.62 13.82
CA VAL A 262 -19.73 -6.52 13.11
C VAL A 262 -19.34 -7.68 14.02
N THR A 263 -19.74 -8.89 13.66
CA THR A 263 -19.35 -10.13 14.37
C THR A 263 -17.87 -10.46 14.13
N LEU A 264 -17.31 -11.37 14.92
CA LEU A 264 -15.95 -11.85 14.74
C LEU A 264 -15.74 -12.48 13.35
N GLU A 265 -16.71 -13.26 12.87
CA GLU A 265 -16.67 -13.94 11.58
C GLU A 265 -16.77 -12.96 10.42
N ALA A 266 -17.59 -11.90 10.57
CA ALA A 266 -17.66 -10.83 9.59
C ALA A 266 -16.41 -9.95 9.61
N TRP A 267 -15.80 -9.75 10.79
CA TRP A 267 -14.57 -9.01 10.93
C TRP A 267 -13.39 -9.74 10.30
N GLU A 268 -13.21 -11.05 10.45
CA GLU A 268 -12.08 -11.70 9.80
C GLU A 268 -12.42 -13.13 9.42
N PRO A 269 -13.05 -13.42 8.28
CA PRO A 269 -13.56 -14.76 7.98
C PRO A 269 -12.50 -15.87 8.07
N ASP A 270 -11.24 -15.57 7.73
CA ASP A 270 -10.14 -16.53 7.84
C ASP A 270 -9.58 -16.56 9.26
N GLU A 271 -9.86 -17.64 10.00
CA GLU A 271 -9.39 -17.84 11.36
C GLU A 271 -7.86 -17.69 11.51
N ARG A 272 -7.09 -18.07 10.48
CA ARG A 272 -5.62 -17.96 10.51
C ARG A 272 -5.15 -16.52 10.60
N LEU A 273 -5.94 -15.59 10.05
CA LEU A 273 -5.66 -14.15 10.11
C LEU A 273 -6.01 -13.53 11.47
N ARG A 274 -6.66 -14.29 12.37
CA ARG A 274 -7.00 -13.89 13.73
C ARG A 274 -5.96 -14.33 14.77
N TYR A 275 -5.07 -15.27 14.47
CA TYR A 275 -4.13 -15.81 15.47
C TYR A 275 -3.40 -14.72 16.28
N GLY A 276 -3.42 -14.85 17.61
CA GLY A 276 -2.82 -13.86 18.50
C GLY A 276 -3.63 -12.56 18.69
N LEU A 277 -4.82 -12.45 18.09
CA LEU A 277 -5.66 -11.26 18.14
C LEU A 277 -7.03 -11.59 18.75
N ALA A 278 -7.40 -10.90 19.82
CA ALA A 278 -8.75 -10.96 20.36
C ALA A 278 -9.62 -9.89 19.69
N TYR A 279 -10.82 -10.26 19.28
CA TYR A 279 -11.86 -9.30 18.91
C TYR A 279 -12.80 -9.18 20.10
N GLY A 280 -12.72 -8.07 20.83
CA GLY A 280 -13.38 -7.96 22.13
C GLY A 280 -12.64 -8.70 23.25
N GLN A 281 -13.11 -8.50 24.48
CA GLN A 281 -12.51 -9.03 25.71
C GLN A 281 -12.71 -10.55 25.82
N GLU A 282 -13.83 -11.04 25.30
CA GLU A 282 -14.27 -12.43 25.30
C GLU A 282 -13.30 -13.37 24.57
N ASN A 283 -12.56 -12.87 23.57
CA ASN A 283 -11.66 -13.66 22.75
C ASN A 283 -10.19 -13.67 23.22
N ILE A 284 -9.87 -13.02 24.34
CA ILE A 284 -8.47 -12.93 24.82
C ILE A 284 -7.86 -14.31 25.09
N ALA A 285 -8.59 -15.23 25.72
CA ALA A 285 -8.06 -16.57 26.00
C ALA A 285 -7.69 -17.33 24.72
N TRP A 286 -8.52 -17.24 23.68
CA TRP A 286 -8.25 -17.84 22.38
C TRP A 286 -7.05 -17.19 21.69
N ALA A 287 -6.95 -15.85 21.73
CA ALA A 287 -5.83 -15.11 21.17
C ALA A 287 -4.50 -15.53 21.81
N GLU A 288 -4.46 -15.67 23.13
CA GLU A 288 -3.27 -16.14 23.85
C GLU A 288 -2.88 -17.56 23.44
N ASN A 289 -3.86 -18.48 23.37
CA ASN A 289 -3.62 -19.87 22.99
C ASN A 289 -3.12 -20.02 21.55
N THR A 290 -3.50 -19.11 20.65
CA THR A 290 -3.10 -19.14 19.23
C THR A 290 -1.91 -18.24 18.89
N LYS A 291 -1.42 -17.44 19.85
CA LYS A 291 -0.35 -16.45 19.61
C LYS A 291 0.90 -17.03 18.97
N HIS A 292 1.28 -18.25 19.37
CA HIS A 292 2.45 -18.95 18.84
C HIS A 292 2.36 -19.26 17.33
N LEU A 293 1.15 -19.25 16.75
CA LEU A 293 0.92 -19.52 15.33
C LEU A 293 1.14 -18.29 14.44
N ILE A 294 1.06 -17.08 15.00
CA ILE A 294 1.02 -15.84 14.22
C ILE A 294 2.27 -15.64 13.35
N LEU A 295 3.46 -15.97 13.86
CA LEU A 295 4.71 -15.80 13.12
C LEU A 295 4.74 -16.66 11.86
N GLY A 296 4.30 -17.92 11.96
CA GLY A 296 4.24 -18.83 10.82
C GLY A 296 3.29 -18.35 9.74
N GLU A 297 2.11 -17.85 10.12
CA GLU A 297 1.13 -17.33 9.15
C GLU A 297 1.60 -16.03 8.49
N LEU A 298 2.23 -15.12 9.23
CA LEU A 298 2.79 -13.90 8.65
C LEU A 298 3.92 -14.19 7.66
N GLN A 299 4.75 -15.20 7.95
CA GLN A 299 5.79 -15.63 7.03
C GLN A 299 5.18 -16.19 5.74
N LYS A 300 4.17 -17.08 5.83
CA LYS A 300 3.45 -17.59 4.66
C LYS A 300 2.83 -16.48 3.81
N ILE A 301 2.21 -15.49 4.44
CA ILE A 301 1.64 -14.32 3.73
C ILE A 301 2.75 -13.54 3.01
N GLN A 302 3.88 -13.32 3.68
CA GLN A 302 5.02 -12.61 3.08
C GLN A 302 5.66 -13.39 1.93
N ASP A 303 5.78 -14.71 2.03
CA ASP A 303 6.37 -15.57 1.00
C ASP A 303 5.52 -15.59 -0.28
N ARG A 304 4.20 -15.37 -0.15
CA ARG A 304 3.30 -15.21 -1.30
C ARG A 304 3.45 -13.91 -2.06
N ASN A 305 4.19 -12.91 -1.55
CA ASN A 305 4.34 -11.61 -2.24
C ASN A 305 4.85 -11.76 -3.68
N ILE A 306 5.84 -12.64 -3.90
CA ILE A 306 6.42 -12.87 -5.22
C ILE A 306 5.37 -13.46 -6.16
N GLU A 307 4.63 -14.48 -5.71
CA GLU A 307 3.61 -15.12 -6.53
C GLU A 307 2.45 -14.18 -6.84
N MET A 308 1.93 -13.46 -5.83
CA MET A 308 0.91 -12.43 -6.03
C MET A 308 1.36 -11.35 -7.02
N THR A 309 2.65 -10.98 -7.01
CA THR A 309 3.19 -9.99 -7.95
C THR A 309 3.29 -10.54 -9.37
N LYS A 310 3.62 -11.83 -9.54
CA LYS A 310 3.57 -12.48 -10.87
C LYS A 310 2.16 -12.52 -11.42
N GLU A 311 1.18 -12.96 -10.64
CA GLU A 311 -0.23 -12.96 -11.04
C GLU A 311 -0.72 -11.55 -11.41
N PHE A 312 -0.31 -10.53 -10.64
CA PHE A 312 -0.56 -9.13 -10.94
C PHE A 312 0.05 -8.70 -12.29
N LEU A 313 1.31 -9.06 -12.54
CA LEU A 313 2.03 -8.74 -13.78
C LEU A 313 1.38 -9.44 -14.98
N ASP A 314 1.06 -10.72 -14.88
CA ASP A 314 0.41 -11.50 -15.94
C ASP A 314 -0.94 -10.90 -16.32
N LYS A 315 -1.72 -10.48 -15.33
CA LYS A 315 -2.98 -9.78 -15.56
C LYS A 315 -2.76 -8.42 -16.23
N CYS A 316 -1.76 -7.65 -15.81
CA CYS A 316 -1.42 -6.38 -16.46
C CYS A 316 -1.03 -6.58 -17.92
N LEU A 317 -0.13 -7.53 -18.21
CA LEU A 317 0.38 -7.78 -19.55
C LEU A 317 -0.70 -8.33 -20.50
N SER A 318 -1.61 -9.17 -19.98
CA SER A 318 -2.75 -9.69 -20.76
C SER A 318 -3.77 -8.60 -21.12
N ASN A 319 -3.95 -7.57 -20.26
CA ASN A 319 -4.91 -6.48 -20.50
C ASN A 319 -4.31 -5.29 -21.26
N PHE A 320 -2.98 -5.12 -21.22
CA PHE A 320 -2.27 -4.03 -21.89
C PHE A 320 -1.20 -4.56 -22.85
N PRO A 321 -1.59 -5.25 -23.93
CA PRO A 321 -0.63 -5.78 -24.90
C PRO A 321 0.16 -4.65 -25.56
N THR A 322 1.47 -4.86 -25.70
CA THR A 322 2.35 -3.96 -26.47
C THR A 322 1.96 -4.07 -27.94
N SER A 323 1.24 -3.08 -28.45
CA SER A 323 0.97 -2.91 -29.89
C SER A 323 2.23 -2.48 -30.62
#